data_AF-A0A2T9XPT9-F1
#
_entry.id   AF-A0A2T9XPT9-F1
#
_cell.length_a   1.000
_cell.length_b   1.000
_cell.length_c   1.000
_cell.angle_alpha   90.00
_cell.angle_beta   90.00
_cell.angle_gamma   90.00
#
_symmetry.space_group_name_H-M   'P 1'
#
loop_
_entity.id
_entity.type
_entity.pdbx_description
1 polymer ?
#
loop_
_entity_poly.entity_id
_entity_poly.type
_entity_poly.pdbx_seq_one_letter_code
_entity_poly.pdbx_strand_id
1 'polypeptide(L)'
;MAGRGVALVPDCLVNPDAPRYAHLELAPPDILTILSRCGFGLLQLPSHVAGDPEEGQGVTGLARDAVDYARAGYAVVVLAVATVPDGAVWRPALRRELARWGAEPLPELVLDASGFPGSVVETFLTGQLARRQRVPVPPA
;
A
#
# COMPACT_ATOMS: atom_id res chain seq x y z
N MET A 1 6.66 18.38 12.64
CA MET A 1 5.24 18.45 12.22
C MET A 1 4.85 17.06 11.77
N ALA A 2 3.82 16.45 12.34
CA ALA A 2 3.31 15.18 11.83
C ALA A 2 2.78 15.42 10.41
N GLY A 3 3.40 14.76 9.42
CA GLY A 3 2.93 14.82 8.04
C GLY A 3 1.53 14.21 7.96
N ARG A 4 0.64 14.83 7.17
CA ARG A 4 -0.68 14.26 6.88
C ARG A 4 -0.50 13.20 5.78
N GLY A 5 -0.56 11.93 6.15
CA GLY A 5 -0.34 10.80 5.24
C GLY A 5 -1.58 9.92 5.08
N VAL A 6 -1.73 9.27 3.93
CA VAL A 6 -2.73 8.22 3.69
C VAL A 6 -2.05 7.03 3.01
N ALA A 7 -2.28 5.83 3.55
CA ALA A 7 -1.78 4.59 2.97
C ALA A 7 -2.96 3.77 2.44
N LEU A 8 -2.93 3.45 1.15
CA LEU A 8 -3.79 2.46 0.53
C LEU A 8 -3.23 1.08 0.88
N VAL A 9 -3.99 0.28 1.62
CA VAL A 9 -3.54 -0.99 2.18
C VAL A 9 -4.32 -2.17 1.59
N PRO A 10 -3.65 -3.26 1.17
CA PRO A 10 -4.32 -4.48 0.72
C PRO A 10 -5.25 -5.05 1.80
N ASP A 11 -6.40 -5.57 1.38
CA ASP A 11 -7.35 -6.27 2.28
C ASP A 11 -6.65 -7.40 3.05
N CYS A 12 -5.76 -8.15 2.40
CA CYS A 12 -5.06 -9.28 3.01
C CYS A 12 -4.09 -8.90 4.14
N LEU A 13 -3.68 -7.62 4.25
CA LEU A 13 -2.91 -7.14 5.41
C LEU A 13 -3.80 -6.72 6.57
N VAL A 14 -5.03 -6.29 6.28
CA VAL A 14 -6.03 -5.90 7.30
C VAL A 14 -6.74 -7.13 7.85
N ASN A 15 -7.02 -8.11 6.99
CA ASN A 15 -7.75 -9.32 7.28
C ASN A 15 -6.92 -10.57 6.96
N PRO A 16 -5.73 -10.76 7.58
CA PRO A 16 -4.81 -11.84 7.22
C PRO A 16 -5.39 -13.24 7.46
N ASP A 17 -6.27 -13.39 8.45
CA ASP A 17 -6.88 -14.67 8.82
C ASP A 17 -8.13 -15.02 8.00
N ALA A 18 -8.53 -14.18 7.05
CA ALA A 18 -9.71 -14.46 6.23
C ALA A 18 -9.49 -15.74 5.39
N PRO A 19 -10.46 -16.67 5.31
CA PRO A 19 -10.29 -17.94 4.58
C PRO A 19 -9.86 -17.77 3.12
N ARG A 20 -10.25 -16.64 2.50
CA ARG A 20 -9.88 -16.27 1.13
C ARG A 20 -8.37 -16.04 0.95
N TYR A 21 -7.61 -15.83 2.04
CA TYR A 21 -6.16 -15.63 2.06
C TYR A 21 -5.37 -16.78 2.67
N ALA A 22 -6.03 -17.90 3.02
CA ALA A 22 -5.36 -19.05 3.64
C ALA A 22 -4.23 -19.66 2.78
N HIS A 23 -4.21 -19.38 1.48
CA HIS A 23 -3.17 -19.81 0.53
C HIS A 23 -1.99 -18.84 0.44
N LEU A 24 -2.09 -17.65 1.05
CA LEU A 24 -1.03 -16.67 1.09
C LEU A 24 -0.24 -16.86 2.39
N GLU A 25 1.05 -17.13 2.27
CA GLU A 25 1.97 -17.10 3.42
C GLU A 25 2.26 -15.64 3.79
N LEU A 26 1.28 -14.99 4.38
CA LEU A 26 1.41 -13.64 4.91
C LEU A 26 1.89 -13.75 6.35
N ALA A 27 3.11 -13.30 6.60
CA ALA A 27 3.54 -12.85 7.92
C ALA A 27 3.50 -11.32 7.86
N PRO A 28 2.36 -10.66 8.13
CA PRO A 28 2.28 -9.23 7.99
C PRO A 28 3.28 -8.61 8.97
N PRO A 29 4.27 -7.84 8.52
CA PRO A 29 5.03 -7.00 9.44
C PRO A 29 4.04 -6.07 10.16
N ASP A 30 4.42 -5.53 11.32
CA ASP A 30 3.60 -4.56 12.08
C ASP A 30 3.47 -3.19 11.36
N ILE A 31 3.46 -3.20 10.03
CA ILE A 31 3.48 -2.08 9.11
C ILE A 31 2.26 -1.18 9.29
N LEU A 32 1.08 -1.73 9.61
CA LEU A 32 -0.11 -0.94 9.86
C LEU A 32 0.04 -0.11 11.14
N THR A 33 0.63 -0.68 12.18
CA THR A 33 0.96 0.04 13.42
C THR A 33 2.05 1.08 13.18
N ILE A 34 3.08 0.76 12.40
CA ILE A 34 4.13 1.72 12.02
C ILE A 34 3.51 2.92 11.30
N LEU A 35 2.70 2.68 10.26
CA LEU A 35 2.01 3.74 9.52
C LEU A 35 1.12 4.59 10.43
N SER A 36 0.33 3.96 11.29
CA SER A 36 -0.51 4.66 12.27
C SER A 36 0.34 5.54 13.21
N ARG A 37 1.44 5.03 13.75
CA ARG A 37 2.39 5.78 14.60
C ARG A 37 3.06 6.93 13.84
N CYS A 38 3.29 6.77 12.54
CA CYS A 38 3.80 7.82 11.66
C CYS A 38 2.72 8.85 11.26
N GLY A 39 1.47 8.70 11.70
CA GLY A 39 0.38 9.64 11.43
C GLY A 39 -0.35 9.41 10.10
N PHE A 40 -0.23 8.22 9.52
CA PHE A 40 -0.98 7.85 8.31
C PHE A 40 -2.40 7.41 8.64
N GLY A 41 -3.37 7.95 7.91
CA GLY A 41 -4.68 7.33 7.75
C GLY A 41 -4.56 6.09 6.87
N LEU A 42 -5.38 5.07 7.12
CA LEU A 42 -5.38 3.83 6.35
C LEU A 42 -6.65 3.76 5.51
N LEU A 43 -6.50 3.50 4.21
CA LEU A 43 -7.59 3.22 3.28
C LEU A 43 -7.43 1.79 2.79
N GLN A 44 -8.32 0.90 3.23
CA GLN A 44 -8.31 -0.49 2.80
C GLN A 44 -8.81 -0.61 1.36
N LEU A 45 -8.03 -1.28 0.52
CA LEU A 45 -8.39 -1.68 -0.83
C LEU A 45 -9.28 -2.92 -0.81
N PRO A 46 -10.15 -3.10 -1.82
CA PRO A 46 -10.96 -4.30 -1.94
C PRO A 46 -10.09 -5.55 -2.05
N SER A 47 -10.69 -6.69 -1.71
CA SER A 47 -10.09 -8.01 -1.81
C SER A 47 -9.48 -8.22 -3.21
N HIS A 48 -8.23 -8.71 -3.27
CA HIS A 48 -7.52 -9.01 -4.54
C HIS A 48 -7.80 -10.42 -5.10
N VAL A 49 -8.81 -11.12 -4.57
CA VAL A 49 -9.10 -12.49 -4.97
C VAL A 49 -9.89 -12.48 -6.29
N ALA A 50 -9.38 -13.19 -7.30
CA ALA A 50 -10.02 -13.28 -8.62
C ALA A 50 -11.45 -13.86 -8.51
N GLY A 51 -12.42 -13.20 -9.15
CA GLY A 51 -13.82 -13.63 -9.13
C GLY A 51 -14.65 -13.05 -7.97
N ASP A 52 -14.07 -12.16 -7.17
CA ASP A 52 -14.82 -11.39 -6.18
C ASP A 52 -15.67 -10.32 -6.89
N PRO A 53 -17.01 -10.28 -6.72
CA PRO A 53 -17.88 -9.31 -7.38
C PRO A 53 -17.53 -7.84 -7.07
N GLU A 54 -16.74 -7.57 -6.03
CA GLU A 54 -16.28 -6.21 -5.68
C GLU A 54 -15.06 -5.71 -6.52
N GLU A 55 -14.51 -6.55 -7.40
CA GLU A 55 -13.28 -6.34 -8.20
C GLU A 55 -13.15 -4.96 -8.85
N GLY A 56 -14.24 -4.44 -9.43
CA GLY A 56 -14.21 -3.25 -10.28
C GLY A 56 -14.71 -1.96 -9.63
N GLN A 57 -15.69 -2.06 -8.72
CA GLN A 57 -16.36 -0.88 -8.15
C GLN A 57 -15.56 -0.29 -6.98
N GLY A 58 -14.99 -1.13 -6.11
CA GLY A 58 -14.23 -0.67 -4.95
C GLY A 58 -12.96 0.09 -5.32
N VAL A 59 -12.23 -0.36 -6.35
CA VAL A 59 -10.97 0.27 -6.80
C VAL A 59 -11.21 1.67 -7.36
N THR A 60 -12.34 1.88 -8.05
CA THR A 60 -12.65 3.19 -8.66
C THR A 60 -12.92 4.25 -7.60
N GLY A 61 -13.70 3.92 -6.56
CA GLY A 61 -13.98 4.83 -5.45
C GLY A 61 -12.70 5.21 -4.70
N LEU A 62 -11.89 4.21 -4.35
CA LEU A 62 -10.66 4.44 -3.61
C LEU A 62 -9.58 5.18 -4.41
N ALA A 63 -9.51 4.96 -5.73
CA ALA A 63 -8.63 5.75 -6.60
C ALA A 63 -9.03 7.23 -6.59
N ARG A 64 -10.34 7.52 -6.62
CA ARG A 64 -10.84 8.90 -6.51
C ARG A 64 -10.50 9.51 -5.16
N ASP A 65 -10.75 8.80 -4.06
CA ASP A 65 -10.44 9.28 -2.71
C ASP A 65 -8.95 9.55 -2.57
N ALA A 66 -8.09 8.66 -3.06
CA ALA A 66 -6.64 8.84 -3.06
C ALA A 66 -6.21 10.10 -3.82
N VAL A 67 -6.85 10.39 -4.96
CA VAL A 67 -6.60 11.63 -5.72
C VAL A 67 -7.08 12.86 -4.96
N ASP A 68 -8.24 12.79 -4.32
CA ASP A 68 -8.77 13.91 -3.53
C ASP A 68 -7.87 14.19 -2.30
N TYR A 69 -7.32 13.15 -1.65
CA TYR A 69 -6.31 13.29 -0.60
C TYR A 69 -5.01 13.91 -1.13
N ALA A 70 -4.51 13.44 -2.27
CA ALA A 70 -3.30 14.00 -2.89
C ALA A 70 -3.49 15.49 -3.24
N ARG A 71 -4.65 15.85 -3.81
CA ARG A 71 -5.03 17.25 -4.11
C ARG A 71 -5.16 18.11 -2.85
N ALA A 72 -5.57 17.51 -1.73
CA ALA A 72 -5.63 18.17 -0.43
C ALA A 72 -4.24 18.26 0.27
N GLY A 73 -3.16 17.85 -0.39
CA GLY A 73 -1.79 17.95 0.11
C GLY A 73 -1.36 16.82 1.05
N TYR A 74 -2.09 15.71 1.08
CA TYR A 74 -1.68 14.51 1.83
C TYR A 74 -0.61 13.74 1.06
N ALA A 75 0.35 13.16 1.79
CA ALA A 75 1.25 12.16 1.21
C ALA A 75 0.49 10.84 1.06
N VAL A 76 0.20 10.42 -0.17
CA VAL A 76 -0.53 9.18 -0.45
C VAL A 76 0.44 8.10 -0.93
N VAL A 77 0.41 6.93 -0.29
CA VAL A 77 1.24 5.77 -0.65
C VAL A 77 0.38 4.52 -0.85
N VAL A 78 0.84 3.59 -1.68
CA VAL A 78 0.21 2.28 -1.87
C VAL A 78 1.09 1.22 -1.26
N LEU A 79 0.59 0.45 -0.29
CA LEU A 79 1.25 -0.77 0.15
C LEU A 79 0.94 -1.90 -0.84
N ALA A 80 1.95 -2.65 -1.25
CA ALA A 80 1.77 -3.81 -2.11
C ALA A 80 2.55 -5.00 -1.57
N VAL A 81 2.09 -6.24 -1.75
CA VAL A 81 2.79 -7.44 -1.26
C VAL A 81 3.52 -8.14 -2.41
N ALA A 82 4.85 -8.22 -2.35
CA ALA A 82 5.70 -8.71 -3.44
C ALA A 82 5.36 -10.14 -3.90
N THR A 83 4.97 -10.99 -2.95
CA THR A 83 4.67 -12.41 -3.18
C THR A 83 3.26 -12.65 -3.70
N VAL A 84 2.42 -11.62 -3.77
CA VAL A 84 1.02 -11.72 -4.21
C VAL A 84 0.88 -11.11 -5.62
N PRO A 85 0.13 -11.74 -6.54
CA PRO A 85 -0.16 -11.17 -7.86
C PRO A 85 -0.63 -9.72 -7.76
N ASP A 86 -0.19 -8.87 -8.68
CA ASP A 86 -0.42 -7.41 -8.70
C ASP A 86 -0.15 -6.67 -7.37
N GLY A 87 0.58 -7.28 -6.44
CA GLY A 87 0.82 -6.70 -5.13
C GLY A 87 -0.37 -6.74 -4.17
N ALA A 88 -1.40 -7.56 -4.42
CA ALA A 88 -2.66 -7.57 -3.67
C ALA A 88 -3.48 -6.27 -3.74
N VAL A 89 -3.24 -5.41 -4.74
CA VAL A 89 -3.85 -4.06 -4.85
C VAL A 89 -4.53 -3.77 -6.18
N TRP A 90 -4.79 -4.79 -7.00
CA TRP A 90 -5.33 -4.60 -8.35
C TRP A 90 -4.50 -3.59 -9.16
N ARG A 91 -3.17 -3.66 -9.08
CA ARG A 91 -2.25 -2.63 -9.58
C ARG A 91 -2.57 -2.14 -11.00
N PRO A 92 -2.91 -3.00 -11.99
CA PRO A 92 -3.33 -2.51 -13.31
C PRO A 92 -4.61 -1.66 -13.27
N ALA A 93 -5.62 -2.09 -12.52
CA ALA A 93 -6.88 -1.37 -12.37
C ALA A 93 -6.68 -0.06 -11.59
N LEU A 94 -5.96 -0.09 -10.47
CA LEU A 94 -5.66 1.09 -9.67
C LEU A 94 -4.92 2.14 -10.51
N ARG A 95 -3.90 1.74 -11.28
CA ARG A 95 -3.18 2.65 -12.20
C ARG A 95 -4.09 3.25 -13.27
N ARG A 96 -4.97 2.42 -13.85
CA ARG A 96 -5.94 2.89 -14.84
C ARG A 96 -6.89 3.92 -14.25
N GLU A 97 -7.42 3.68 -13.05
CA GLU A 97 -8.33 4.62 -12.40
C GLU A 97 -7.61 5.91 -11.97
N LEU A 98 -6.40 5.83 -11.39
CA LEU A 98 -5.60 7.01 -11.07
C LEU A 98 -5.33 7.88 -12.32
N ALA A 99 -4.98 7.24 -13.44
CA ALA A 99 -4.76 7.94 -14.70
C ALA A 99 -6.05 8.61 -15.23
N ARG A 100 -7.23 7.98 -15.07
CA ARG A 100 -8.52 8.59 -15.44
C ARG A 100 -8.80 9.90 -14.69
N TRP A 101 -8.28 10.03 -13.47
CA TRP A 101 -8.41 11.23 -12.65
C TRP A 101 -7.26 12.23 -12.83
N GLY A 102 -6.35 11.99 -13.78
CA GLY A 102 -5.21 12.87 -14.09
C GLY A 102 -4.11 12.82 -13.02
N ALA A 103 -4.02 11.72 -12.27
CA ALA A 103 -2.98 11.54 -11.26
C ALA A 103 -1.83 10.70 -11.82
N GLU A 104 -0.60 11.08 -11.45
CA GLU A 104 0.57 10.21 -11.62
C GLU A 104 0.42 8.93 -10.78
N PRO A 105 1.09 7.83 -11.15
CA PRO A 105 1.12 6.63 -10.33
C PRO A 105 1.58 6.98 -8.91
N LEU A 106 0.78 6.60 -7.92
CA LEU A 106 1.12 6.84 -6.52
C LEU A 106 2.40 6.07 -6.14
N PRO A 107 3.22 6.62 -5.23
CA PRO A 107 4.36 5.92 -4.67
C PRO A 107 3.93 4.57 -4.08
N GLU A 108 4.61 3.49 -4.47
CA GLU A 108 4.32 2.14 -3.97
C GLU A 108 5.40 1.69 -2.97
N LEU A 109 4.98 1.23 -1.79
CA LEU A 109 5.79 0.53 -0.81
C LEU A 109 5.55 -0.97 -0.98
N VAL A 110 6.52 -1.66 -1.58
CA VAL A 110 6.40 -3.10 -1.84
C VAL A 110 6.97 -3.88 -0.65
N LEU A 111 6.10 -4.63 0.00
CA LEU A 111 6.39 -5.51 1.12
C LEU A 111 6.90 -6.85 0.62
N ASP A 112 8.17 -7.17 0.92
CA ASP A 112 8.66 -8.52 0.79
C ASP A 112 8.40 -9.30 2.09
N ALA A 113 7.97 -10.55 1.97
CA ALA A 113 7.74 -11.46 3.09
C ALA A 113 9.04 -11.79 3.86
N SER A 114 10.20 -11.44 3.29
CA SER A 114 11.53 -11.63 3.88
C SER A 114 11.90 -10.65 5.02
N GLY A 115 10.98 -9.76 5.42
CA GLY A 115 11.06 -9.03 6.69
C GLY A 115 11.30 -7.52 6.55
N PHE A 116 10.50 -6.73 7.25
CA PHE A 116 10.74 -5.30 7.46
C PHE A 116 11.43 -5.10 8.80
N PRO A 117 12.75 -4.86 8.86
CA PRO A 117 13.30 -4.14 9.99
C PRO A 117 12.82 -2.69 9.87
N GLY A 118 12.22 -2.17 10.95
CA GLY A 118 11.44 -0.92 11.03
C GLY A 118 12.08 0.38 10.49
N SER A 119 13.35 0.36 10.05
CA SER A 119 14.10 1.49 9.52
C SER A 119 13.75 1.85 8.06
N VAL A 120 13.24 0.89 7.28
CA VAL A 120 12.97 1.06 5.85
C VAL A 120 11.79 2.02 5.63
N VAL A 121 10.76 1.95 6.48
CA VAL A 121 9.53 2.76 6.37
C VAL A 121 9.78 4.23 6.72
N GLU A 122 10.54 4.50 7.77
CA GLU A 122 10.85 5.87 8.24
C GLU A 122 11.65 6.69 7.20
N THR A 123 12.52 6.02 6.44
CA THR A 123 13.35 6.63 5.39
C THR A 123 12.52 7.07 4.16
N PHE A 124 11.46 6.34 3.80
CA PHE A 124 10.56 6.75 2.72
C PHE A 124 9.68 7.94 3.09
N LEU A 125 9.37 8.12 4.37
CA LEU A 125 8.44 9.14 4.87
C LEU A 125 9.08 10.51 5.11
N THR A 126 10.39 10.59 5.23
CA THR A 126 11.11 11.82 5.63
C THR A 126 11.71 12.64 4.47
N GLY A 127 11.43 12.31 3.21
CA GLY A 127 11.60 13.26 2.10
C GLY A 127 12.44 12.82 0.90
N GLN A 128 12.54 11.53 0.57
CA GLN A 128 13.09 11.10 -0.72
C GLN A 128 12.11 10.24 -1.53
N LEU A 129 10.99 10.87 -1.89
CA LEU A 129 10.17 10.47 -3.04
C LEU A 129 10.96 10.67 -4.33
N ALA A 130 11.91 9.78 -4.64
CA ALA A 130 12.43 9.46 -5.98
C ALA A 130 13.83 8.84 -5.92
N ARG A 131 13.95 7.60 -5.42
CA ARG A 131 14.97 6.64 -5.88
C ARG A 131 14.71 5.29 -5.23
N ARG A 132 14.51 4.24 -6.04
CA ARG A 132 14.66 2.86 -5.60
C ARG A 132 16.10 2.68 -5.14
N GLN A 133 16.37 2.71 -3.84
CA GLN A 133 17.65 2.27 -3.29
C GLN A 133 17.43 0.97 -2.52
N ARG A 134 18.07 -0.11 -2.98
CA ARG A 134 18.36 -1.26 -2.13
C ARG A 134 19.49 -0.84 -1.20
N VAL A 135 19.21 -0.75 0.09
CA VAL A 135 20.24 -0.57 1.11
C VAL A 135 20.62 -1.97 1.63
N PRO A 136 21.91 -2.36 1.58
CA PRO A 136 22.33 -3.65 2.11
C PRO A 136 22.24 -3.68 3.63
N VAL A 137 21.74 -4.79 4.17
CA VAL A 137 21.77 -5.09 5.61
C VAL A 137 23.21 -5.44 6.00
N PRO A 138 23.85 -4.75 6.96
CA PRO A 138 25.14 -5.20 7.48
C PRO A 138 24.95 -6.49 8.28
N PRO A 139 25.86 -7.48 8.17
CA PRO A 139 25.78 -8.70 8.95
C PRO A 139 25.90 -8.40 10.45
N ALA A 140 25.24 -9.25 11.24
CA ALA A 140 25.22 -9.22 12.70
C ALA A 140 26.62 -9.31 13.33
#